data_AF-A0AAN8JRQ2-F1
#
_entry.id   AF-A0AAN8JRQ2-F1
#
_cell.length_a   1.000
_cell.length_b   1.000
_cell.length_c   1.000
_cell.angle_alpha   90.00
_cell.angle_beta   90.00
_cell.angle_gamma   90.00
#
_symmetry.space_group_name_H-M   'P 1'
#
loop_
_entity.id
_entity.type
_entity.pdbx_description
1 polymer ?
#
loop_
_entity_poly.entity_id
_entity_poly.type
_entity_poly.pdbx_seq_one_letter_code
_entity_poly.pdbx_strand_id
1 'polypeptide(L)'
;MELRSNSMSYSIHKKRETKSREKILTDKICKLESLSGQNKLKSEELIKLTEHKNDFENIRNDYMKGDVIRSKAQWIEDGEKPSKYFCNLELNNFMNKTIQRVETGNGNTITD
;
A
#
# COMPACT_ATOMS: atom_id res chain seq x y z
N MET A 1 21.78 11.20 11.21
CA MET A 1 21.74 10.66 9.83
C MET A 1 21.95 9.14 9.80
N GLU A 2 22.64 8.54 10.78
CA GLU A 2 22.94 7.09 10.84
C GLU A 2 21.75 6.18 11.17
N LEU A 3 20.81 6.62 12.01
CA LEU A 3 19.63 5.79 12.36
C LEU A 3 18.80 5.46 11.11
N ARG A 4 18.55 6.46 10.25
CA ARG A 4 17.81 6.29 9.00
C ARG A 4 18.54 5.32 8.06
N SER A 5 19.85 5.48 7.86
CA SER A 5 20.62 4.59 6.99
C SER A 5 20.65 3.16 7.51
N ASN A 6 20.80 2.98 8.82
CA ASN A 6 20.81 1.66 9.46
C ASN A 6 19.44 0.97 9.36
N SER A 7 18.35 1.69 9.63
CA SER A 7 16.98 1.18 9.44
C SER A 7 16.70 0.80 7.99
N MET A 8 17.17 1.60 7.03
CA MET A 8 17.02 1.30 5.60
C MET A 8 17.81 0.05 5.21
N SER A 9 19.08 -0.05 5.63
CA SER A 9 19.94 -1.21 5.37
C SER A 9 19.32 -2.50 5.93
N TYR A 10 18.86 -2.46 7.19
CA TYR A 10 18.17 -3.59 7.82
C TYR A 10 16.91 -3.99 7.05
N SER A 11 16.10 -3.02 6.62
CA SER A 11 14.86 -3.29 5.88
C SER A 11 15.14 -3.93 4.51
N ILE A 12 16.18 -3.46 3.82
CA ILE A 12 16.66 -4.06 2.55
C ILE A 12 17.15 -5.49 2.78
N HIS A 13 17.97 -5.69 3.81
CA HIS A 13 18.47 -7.02 4.19
C HIS A 13 17.32 -7.98 4.45
N LYS A 14 16.38 -7.59 5.33
CA LYS A 14 15.19 -8.37 5.67
C LYS A 14 14.38 -8.73 4.42
N LYS A 15 14.17 -7.78 3.50
CA LYS A 15 13.47 -8.04 2.22
C LYS A 15 14.20 -9.06 1.34
N ARG A 16 15.54 -9.01 1.28
CA ARG A 16 16.33 -9.97 0.51
C ARG A 16 16.27 -11.36 1.13
N GLU A 17 16.38 -11.44 2.45
CA GLU A 17 16.30 -12.68 3.22
C GLU A 17 14.93 -13.34 3.06
N THR A 18 13.84 -12.60 3.21
CA THR A 18 12.48 -13.13 3.01
C THR A 18 12.29 -13.64 1.59
N LYS A 19 12.73 -12.89 0.58
CA LYS A 19 12.66 -13.31 -0.84
C LYS A 19 13.48 -14.57 -1.11
N SER A 20 14.66 -14.70 -0.49
CA SER A 20 15.48 -15.90 -0.59
C SER A 20 14.80 -17.11 0.07
N ARG A 21 14.22 -16.92 1.27
CA ARG A 21 13.47 -17.96 1.97
C ARG A 21 12.24 -18.41 1.17
N GLU A 22 11.50 -17.47 0.60
CA GLU A 22 10.35 -17.73 -0.26
C GLU A 22 10.76 -18.62 -1.44
N LYS A 23 11.83 -18.28 -2.16
CA LYS A 23 12.37 -19.10 -3.25
C LYS A 23 12.73 -20.52 -2.80
N ILE A 24 13.44 -20.65 -1.67
CA ILE A 24 13.84 -21.95 -1.11
C ILE A 24 12.60 -22.80 -0.77
N LEU A 25 11.57 -22.19 -0.17
CA LEU A 25 10.32 -22.89 0.15
C LEU A 25 9.59 -23.33 -1.12
N THR A 26 9.48 -22.47 -2.13
CA THR A 26 8.87 -22.83 -3.42
C THR A 26 9.60 -23.99 -4.09
N ASP A 27 10.95 -23.97 -4.12
CA ASP A 27 11.75 -25.04 -4.69
C ASP A 27 11.55 -26.36 -3.93
N LYS A 28 11.46 -26.33 -2.59
CA LYS A 28 11.20 -27.51 -1.76
C LYS A 28 9.79 -28.08 -1.98
N ILE A 29 8.78 -27.21 -2.01
CA ILE A 29 7.38 -27.59 -2.26
C ILE A 29 7.28 -28.25 -3.64
N CYS A 30 7.84 -27.62 -4.68
CA CYS A 30 7.81 -28.14 -6.05
C CYS A 30 8.45 -29.54 -6.16
N LYS A 31 9.60 -29.75 -5.49
CA LYS A 31 10.26 -31.06 -5.42
C LYS A 31 9.39 -32.13 -4.75
N LEU A 32 8.79 -31.81 -3.60
CA LEU A 32 7.96 -32.75 -2.85
C LEU A 32 6.62 -33.03 -3.57
N GLU A 33 6.02 -32.05 -4.22
CA GLU A 33 4.80 -32.22 -5.02
C GLU A 33 5.03 -33.10 -6.25
N SER A 34 6.18 -32.92 -6.91
CA SER A 34 6.58 -33.77 -8.04
C SER A 34 6.75 -35.24 -7.65
N LEU A 35 7.25 -35.50 -6.44
CA LEU A 35 7.38 -36.86 -5.87
C LEU A 35 6.03 -37.44 -5.43
N SER A 36 5.10 -36.58 -4.98
CA SER A 36 3.75 -36.98 -4.56
C SER A 36 2.93 -37.48 -5.74
N GLY A 37 3.00 -36.82 -6.90
CA GLY A 37 2.33 -37.24 -8.13
C GLY A 37 2.78 -38.61 -8.66
N GLN A 38 3.91 -39.13 -8.18
CA GLN A 38 4.44 -40.47 -8.51
C GLN A 38 4.07 -41.53 -7.44
N ASN A 39 3.18 -41.22 -6.49
CA ASN A 39 2.78 -42.09 -5.37
C ASN A 39 3.95 -42.60 -4.51
N LYS A 40 5.05 -41.84 -4.43
CA LYS A 40 6.31 -42.26 -3.81
C LYS A 40 6.56 -41.66 -2.42
N LEU A 41 5.60 -40.90 -1.89
CA LEU A 41 5.80 -40.10 -0.68
C LEU A 41 5.65 -40.93 0.60
N LYS A 42 6.62 -40.81 1.52
CA LYS A 42 6.51 -41.35 2.89
C LYS A 42 5.65 -40.41 3.76
N SER A 43 5.06 -40.94 4.84
CA SER A 43 4.26 -40.15 5.79
C SER A 43 4.99 -38.91 6.32
N GLU A 44 6.30 -39.02 6.56
CA GLU A 44 7.13 -37.93 7.04
C GLU A 44 7.37 -36.81 6.01
N GLU A 45 7.46 -37.16 4.72
CA GLU A 45 7.60 -36.19 3.64
C GLU A 45 6.31 -35.39 3.44
N LEU A 46 5.15 -36.00 3.73
CA LEU A 46 3.86 -35.34 3.71
C LEU A 46 3.76 -34.28 4.82
N ILE A 47 4.29 -34.58 6.01
CA ILE A 47 4.36 -33.62 7.13
C ILE A 47 5.30 -32.45 6.78
N LYS A 48 6.45 -32.72 6.16
CA LYS A 48 7.37 -31.66 5.72
C LYS A 48 6.75 -30.78 4.63
N LEU A 49 5.96 -31.38 3.73
CA LEU A 49 5.22 -30.64 2.71
C LEU A 49 4.22 -29.68 3.35
N THR A 50 3.41 -30.15 4.31
CA THR A 50 2.41 -29.30 4.98
C THR A 50 3.08 -28.17 5.78
N GLU A 51 4.19 -28.47 6.47
CA GLU A 51 4.99 -27.46 7.18
C GLU A 51 5.52 -26.37 6.22
N HIS A 52 6.14 -26.76 5.09
CA HIS A 52 6.63 -25.81 4.11
C HIS A 52 5.53 -24.95 3.48
N LYS A 53 4.35 -25.52 3.25
CA LYS A 53 3.18 -24.77 2.76
C LYS A 53 2.70 -23.74 3.79
N ASN A 54 2.62 -24.12 5.06
CA ASN A 54 2.24 -23.21 6.14
C ASN A 54 3.25 -22.06 6.29
N ASP A 55 4.55 -22.38 6.24
CA ASP A 55 5.63 -21.38 6.24
C ASP A 55 5.51 -20.38 5.07
N PHE A 56 5.18 -20.87 3.88
CA PHE A 56 4.95 -20.06 2.70
C PHE A 56 3.71 -19.16 2.86
N GLU A 57 2.63 -19.71 3.42
CA GLU A 57 1.40 -18.97 3.72
C GLU A 57 1.64 -17.84 4.74
N ASN A 58 2.46 -18.09 5.77
CA ASN A 58 2.85 -17.06 6.74
C ASN A 58 3.57 -15.88 6.09
N ILE A 59 4.50 -16.15 5.16
CA ILE A 59 5.17 -15.10 4.38
C ILE A 59 4.14 -14.29 3.57
N ARG A 60 3.17 -14.98 2.94
CA ARG A 60 2.12 -14.33 2.15
C ARG A 60 1.19 -13.47 3.00
N ASN A 61 0.83 -13.94 4.19
CA ASN A 61 0.04 -13.18 5.15
C ASN A 61 0.73 -11.88 5.56
N ASP A 62 2.05 -11.89 5.73
CA ASP A 62 2.81 -10.67 6.04
C ASP A 62 2.82 -9.67 4.89
N TYR A 63 2.95 -10.13 3.63
CA TYR A 63 2.78 -9.25 2.47
C TYR A 63 1.37 -8.66 2.41
N MET A 64 0.34 -9.49 2.64
CA MET A 64 -1.06 -9.07 2.61
C MET A 64 -1.37 -8.01 3.65
N LYS A 65 -0.82 -8.10 4.87
CA LYS A 65 -0.93 -7.03 5.89
C LYS A 65 -0.38 -5.71 5.35
N GLY A 66 0.77 -5.75 4.67
CA GLY A 66 1.36 -4.57 4.05
C GLY A 66 0.51 -3.98 2.93
N ASP A 67 -0.09 -4.84 2.10
CA ASP A 67 -1.01 -4.42 1.04
C ASP A 67 -2.26 -3.74 1.62
N VAL A 68 -2.87 -4.32 2.66
CA VAL A 68 -4.04 -3.74 3.35
C VAL A 68 -3.73 -2.33 3.86
N ILE A 69 -2.57 -2.13 4.49
CA ILE A 69 -2.15 -0.81 4.99
C ILE A 69 -1.99 0.18 3.84
N ARG A 70 -1.32 -0.22 2.75
CA ARG A 70 -1.12 0.64 1.58
C ARG A 70 -2.42 0.99 0.89
N SER A 71 -3.32 0.03 0.70
CA SER A 71 -4.64 0.28 0.10
C SER A 71 -5.47 1.24 0.95
N LYS A 72 -5.42 1.11 2.28
CA LYS A 72 -6.08 2.06 3.18
C LYS A 72 -5.48 3.47 3.08
N ALA A 73 -4.15 3.58 3.05
CA ALA A 73 -3.49 4.87 2.87
C ALA A 73 -3.85 5.50 1.53
N GLN A 74 -3.78 4.72 0.45
CA GLN A 74 -4.17 5.16 -0.88
C GLN A 74 -5.62 5.63 -0.94
N TRP A 75 -6.56 4.92 -0.31
CA TRP A 75 -7.95 5.35 -0.21
C TRP A 75 -8.12 6.67 0.56
N ILE A 76 -7.26 6.97 1.53
CA ILE A 76 -7.31 8.24 2.26
C ILE A 76 -6.74 9.39 1.41
N GLU A 77 -5.66 9.13 0.67
CA GLU A 77 -4.99 10.13 -0.18
C GLU A 77 -5.78 10.41 -1.47
N ASP A 78 -6.21 9.36 -2.17
CA ASP A 78 -6.86 9.43 -3.49
C ASP A 78 -8.40 9.44 -3.38
N GLY A 79 -8.94 8.92 -2.27
CA GLY A 79 -10.39 8.90 -2.02
C GLY A 79 -10.86 10.26 -1.55
N GLU A 80 -11.30 11.07 -2.51
CA GLU A 80 -11.85 12.40 -2.27
C GLU A 80 -13.13 12.31 -1.42
N LYS A 81 -13.10 12.81 -0.18
CA LYS A 81 -14.31 13.46 0.36
C LYS A 81 -14.51 14.74 -0.43
N PRO A 82 -15.74 15.20 -0.75
CA PRO A 82 -15.95 16.56 -1.23
C PRO A 82 -15.39 17.49 -0.15
N SER A 83 -14.16 17.93 -0.38
CA SER A 83 -13.35 18.46 0.68
C SER A 83 -13.82 19.88 0.93
N LYS A 84 -13.65 20.34 2.17
CA LYS A 84 -13.73 21.77 2.49
C LYS A 84 -12.94 22.61 1.47
N TYR A 85 -11.88 22.05 0.86
CA TYR A 85 -11.15 22.68 -0.22
C TYR A 85 -12.00 22.89 -1.49
N PHE A 86 -12.71 21.89 -2.02
CA PHE A 86 -13.59 22.11 -3.19
C PHE A 86 -14.77 23.05 -2.87
N CYS A 87 -15.38 22.94 -1.69
CA CYS A 87 -16.42 23.88 -1.27
C CYS A 87 -15.87 25.31 -1.14
N ASN A 88 -14.68 25.48 -0.55
CA ASN A 88 -14.04 26.79 -0.44
C ASN A 88 -13.54 27.32 -1.79
N LEU A 89 -13.09 26.44 -2.68
CA LEU A 89 -12.69 26.80 -4.04
C LEU A 89 -13.89 27.32 -4.81
N GLU A 90 -15.05 26.66 -4.69
CA GLU A 90 -16.29 27.11 -5.31
C GLU A 90 -16.78 28.44 -4.71
N LEU A 91 -16.71 28.61 -3.38
CA LEU A 91 -16.99 29.88 -2.73
C LEU A 91 -16.08 31.01 -3.24
N ASN A 92 -14.78 30.76 -3.35
CA ASN A 92 -13.84 31.76 -3.88
C ASN A 92 -14.09 32.08 -5.36
N ASN A 93 -14.41 31.06 -6.18
CA ASN A 93 -14.76 31.25 -7.58
C ASN A 93 -16.04 32.09 -7.74
N PHE A 94 -17.05 31.84 -6.90
CA PHE A 94 -18.29 32.62 -6.87
C PHE A 94 -18.03 34.09 -6.49
N MET A 95 -17.23 34.33 -5.44
CA MET A 95 -16.86 35.68 -5.01
C MET A 95 -16.07 36.42 -6.09
N ASN A 96 -15.12 35.75 -6.76
CA ASN A 96 -14.30 36.36 -7.81
C ASN A 96 -15.07 36.68 -9.10
N LYS A 97 -16.16 35.96 -9.39
CA LYS A 97 -17.01 36.20 -10.57
C LYS A 97 -18.08 37.27 -10.32
N THR A 98 -18.30 37.66 -9.07
CA THR A 98 -19.30 38.66 -8.68
C THR A 98 -18.64 40.02 -8.48
N ILE A 99 -19.18 41.07 -9.11
CA ILE A 99 -18.69 42.45 -8.91
C ILE A 99 -19.31 42.99 -7.62
N GLN A 100 -18.55 43.00 -6.52
CA GLN A 100 -19.05 43.44 -5.21
C GLN A 100 -18.96 44.94 -4.97
N ARG A 101 -18.16 45.64 -5.79
CA ARG A 101 -17.88 47.07 -5.60
C ARG A 101 -17.59 47.74 -6.93
N VAL A 102 -18.26 48.86 -7.19
CA VAL A 102 -18.07 49.68 -8.37
C VAL A 102 -17.77 51.11 -7.94
N GLU A 103 -16.67 51.68 -8.43
CA GLU A 103 -16.32 53.07 -8.22
C GLU A 103 -16.81 53.90 -9.41
N THR A 104 -17.67 54.88 -9.14
CA THR A 104 -18.21 55.80 -10.14
C THR A 104 -17.22 56.95 -10.35
N GLY A 105 -17.16 57.54 -11.55
CA GLY A 105 -16.25 58.65 -11.88
C GLY A 105 -16.35 59.90 -10.98
N ASN A 106 -17.38 59.98 -10.14
CA ASN A 106 -17.58 61.02 -9.14
C ASN A 106 -16.93 60.70 -7.78
N GLY A 107 -16.15 59.61 -7.68
CA GLY A 107 -15.53 59.14 -6.43
C GLY A 107 -16.46 58.38 -5.48
N ASN A 108 -17.73 58.19 -5.87
CA ASN A 108 -18.70 57.43 -5.08
C ASN A 108 -18.54 55.93 -5.31
N THR A 109 -18.56 55.17 -4.23
CA THR A 109 -18.47 53.71 -4.24
C THR A 109 -19.86 53.11 -4.05
N ILE A 110 -20.27 52.22 -4.96
CA ILE A 110 -21.50 51.43 -4.86
C ILE A 110 -21.07 49.99 -4.55
N THR A 111 -21.52 49.45 -3.42
CA THR A 111 -21.32 48.06 -3.02
C THR A 111 -22.64 47.31 -3.08
N ASP A 112 -22.59 46.05 -3.48
CA ASP A 112 -23.73 45.11 -3.42
C ASP A 112 -24.01 44.67 -1.97
#